data_AF-A0A7W1RV96-F1
#
_entry.id   AF-A0A7W1RV96-F1
#
_cell.length_a   1.000
_cell.length_b   1.000
_cell.length_c   1.000
_cell.angle_alpha   90.00
_cell.angle_beta   90.00
_cell.angle_gamma   90.00
#
_symmetry.space_group_name_H-M   'P 1'
#
loop_
_entity.id
_entity.type
_entity.pdbx_description
1 polymer ?
#
loop_
_entity_poly.entity_id
_entity_poly.type
_entity_poly.pdbx_seq_one_letter_code
_entity_poly.pdbx_strand_id
1 'polypeptide(L)' 'MSAKIDPAEFVRQWTAGRSAVEIADAFEISQTSVATFACKLRKAGVGLPRRNAKRHLDVAALNALIAKARP' A
#
# COMPACT_ATOMS: atom_id res chain seq x y z
N MET A 1 0.54 -17.76 -16.29
CA MET A 1 -0.61 -18.01 -15.39
C MET A 1 -1.03 -16.68 -14.79
N SER A 2 -2.25 -16.19 -15.02
CA SER A 2 -2.74 -15.01 -14.30
C SER A 2 -3.10 -15.43 -12.88
N ALA A 3 -2.25 -15.09 -11.91
CA ALA A 3 -2.61 -15.18 -10.50
C ALA A 3 -3.89 -14.35 -10.31
N LYS A 4 -5.01 -15.03 -10.04
CA LYS A 4 -6.28 -14.36 -9.76
C LYS A 4 -6.14 -13.75 -8.38
N ILE A 5 -6.09 -12.43 -8.29
CA ILE A 5 -6.10 -11.72 -7.01
C ILE A 5 -7.48 -11.97 -6.39
N ASP A 6 -7.51 -12.71 -5.28
CA ASP A 6 -8.75 -12.86 -4.52
C ASP A 6 -9.14 -11.51 -3.89
N PRO A 7 -10.33 -10.96 -4.21
CA PRO A 7 -10.74 -9.65 -3.70
C PRO A 7 -10.86 -9.61 -2.17
N ALA A 8 -11.29 -10.68 -1.53
CA ALA A 8 -11.51 -10.71 -0.08
C ALA A 8 -10.18 -10.73 0.66
N GLU A 9 -9.24 -11.54 0.20
CA GLU A 9 -7.89 -11.62 0.76
C GLU A 9 -7.12 -10.32 0.55
N PHE A 10 -7.26 -9.69 -0.62
CA PHE A 10 -6.68 -8.38 -0.86
C PHE A 10 -7.20 -7.32 0.13
N VAL A 11 -8.52 -7.30 0.37
CA VAL A 11 -9.13 -6.38 1.33
C VAL A 11 -8.60 -6.64 2.74
N ARG A 12 -8.49 -7.91 3.16
CA ARG A 12 -7.93 -8.29 4.47
C ARG A 12 -6.50 -7.78 4.65
N GLN A 13 -5.62 -7.99 3.67
CA GLN A 13 -4.25 -7.51 3.75
C GLN A 13 -4.17 -5.98 3.73
N TRP A 14 -5.06 -5.32 2.97
CA TRP A 14 -5.16 -3.86 2.92
C TRP A 14 -5.61 -3.26 4.25
N THR A 15 -6.61 -3.83 4.90
CA THR A 15 -7.13 -3.35 6.20
C THR A 15 -6.22 -3.73 7.36
N ALA A 16 -5.46 -4.82 7.26
CA ALA A 16 -4.41 -5.19 8.20
C ALA A 16 -3.20 -4.23 8.20
N GLY A 17 -3.17 -3.22 7.32
CA GLY A 17 -2.12 -2.21 7.30
C GLY A 17 -0.84 -2.60 6.55
N ARG A 18 -0.78 -3.79 5.93
CA ARG A 18 0.39 -4.25 5.14
C ARG A 18 0.73 -3.30 4.01
N SER A 19 1.98 -2.92 3.83
CA SER A 19 2.40 -2.01 2.75
C SER A 19 2.06 -2.54 1.35
N ALA A 20 2.02 -1.65 0.34
CA ALA A 20 1.75 -2.07 -1.04
C ALA A 20 2.82 -3.02 -1.60
N VAL A 21 4.05 -2.95 -1.06
CA VAL A 21 5.15 -3.88 -1.36
C VAL A 21 4.85 -5.27 -0.82
N GLU A 22 4.45 -5.38 0.45
CA GLU A 22 4.09 -6.67 1.07
C GLU A 22 2.87 -7.31 0.40
N ILE A 23 1.89 -6.51 -0.01
CA ILE A 23 0.74 -7.00 -0.77
C ILE A 23 1.19 -7.45 -2.17
N ALA A 24 2.06 -6.68 -2.83
CA ALA A 24 2.61 -7.05 -4.14
C ALA A 24 3.34 -8.40 -4.09
N ASP A 25 4.17 -8.60 -3.07
CA ASP A 25 4.89 -9.85 -2.81
C ASP A 25 3.93 -11.01 -2.54
N ALA A 26 2.95 -10.83 -1.65
CA ALA A 26 1.98 -11.86 -1.29
C ALA A 26 1.10 -12.36 -2.44
N PHE A 27 0.87 -11.51 -3.46
CA PHE A 27 0.09 -11.86 -4.65
C PHE A 27 0.96 -12.09 -5.89
N GLU A 28 2.29 -12.01 -5.76
CA GLU A 28 3.26 -12.10 -6.86
C GLU A 28 2.93 -11.13 -8.03
N ILE A 29 2.51 -9.91 -7.69
CA ILE A 29 2.15 -8.86 -8.65
C ILE A 29 2.98 -7.59 -8.45
N SER A 30 2.94 -6.69 -9.42
CA SER A 30 3.58 -5.38 -9.26
C SER A 30 2.83 -4.48 -8.28
N GLN A 31 3.55 -3.55 -7.62
CA GLN A 31 2.94 -2.51 -6.78
C GLN A 31 1.95 -1.64 -7.57
N THR A 32 2.22 -1.41 -8.86
CA THR A 32 1.30 -0.72 -9.76
C THR A 32 -0.01 -1.49 -9.90
N SER A 33 0.06 -2.81 -10.06
CA SER A 33 -1.11 -3.70 -10.11
C SER A 33 -1.91 -3.67 -8.81
N VAL A 34 -1.25 -3.63 -7.65
CA VAL A 34 -1.89 -3.44 -6.34
C VAL A 34 -2.67 -2.14 -6.29
N ALA A 35 -2.08 -1.03 -6.73
CA ALA A 35 -2.73 0.28 -6.75
C ALA A 35 -3.94 0.30 -7.71
N THR A 36 -3.79 -0.27 -8.91
CA THR A 36 -4.87 -0.42 -9.88
C THR A 36 -6.01 -1.27 -9.33
N PHE A 37 -5.71 -2.37 -8.65
CA PHE A 37 -6.71 -3.26 -8.07
C PHE A 37 -7.46 -2.60 -6.92
N ALA A 38 -6.76 -1.91 -6.01
CA ALA A 38 -7.39 -1.11 -4.96
C ALA A 38 -8.31 -0.01 -5.54
N CYS A 39 -7.93 0.61 -6.66
CA CYS A 39 -8.79 1.57 -7.36
C CYS A 39 -10.04 0.90 -7.94
N LYS A 40 -9.91 -0.26 -8.58
CA LYS A 40 -11.05 -1.05 -9.10
C LYS A 40 -12.02 -1.42 -7.98
N LEU A 41 -11.53 -1.89 -6.83
CA LEU A 41 -12.36 -2.23 -5.68
C LEU A 41 -13.13 -1.02 -5.14
N ARG A 42 -12.49 0.15 -5.03
CA ARG A 42 -13.19 1.39 -4.64
C ARG A 42 -14.26 1.79 -5.64
N LYS A 43 -13.99 1.67 -6.95
CA LYS A 43 -14.99 1.93 -8.00
C LYS A 43 -16.15 0.95 -7.95
N ALA A 44 -15.92 -0.28 -7.52
CA ALA A 44 -16.95 -1.29 -7.29
C ALA A 44 -17.75 -1.08 -5.99
N GLY A 45 -17.50 0.01 -5.24
CA GLY A 45 -18.20 0.31 -4.00
C GLY A 45 -17.63 -0.35 -2.74
N VAL A 46 -16.49 -1.04 -2.84
CA VAL A 46 -15.80 -1.58 -1.65
C VAL A 46 -15.20 -0.41 -0.87
N GLY A 47 -15.58 -0.29 0.41
CA GLY A 47 -15.13 0.74 1.34
C GLY A 47 -13.66 0.63 1.73
N LEU A 48 -12.77 0.70 0.75
CA LEU A 48 -11.33 0.54 0.94
C LEU A 48 -10.71 1.90 1.28
N PRO A 49 -10.17 2.10 2.51
CA PRO A 49 -9.62 3.39 2.91
C PRO A 49 -8.49 3.80 1.96
N ARG A 50 -8.43 5.10 1.62
CA ARG A 50 -7.28 5.65 0.92
C ARG A 50 -6.10 5.62 1.88
N ARG A 51 -5.08 4.84 1.54
CA ARG A 51 -3.77 5.02 2.17
C ARG A 51 -3.26 6.36 1.71
N ASN A 52 -3.33 7.36 2.58
CA ASN A 52 -2.68 8.62 2.34
C ASN A 52 -1.22 8.28 2.01
N ALA A 53 -0.75 8.68 0.84
CA ALA A 53 0.62 8.46 0.39
C ALA A 53 1.63 9.31 1.21
N LYS A 54 1.43 9.43 2.52
CA LYS A 54 2.32 10.15 3.41
C LYS A 54 3.39 9.19 3.89
N ARG A 55 4.39 9.10 3.01
CA ARG A 55 5.82 8.97 3.33
C ARG A 55 6.17 7.80 4.26
N HIS A 56 6.60 6.71 3.64
CA HIS A 56 7.80 6.05 4.14
C HIS A 56 8.94 7.08 4.02
N LEU A 57 9.09 7.95 5.02
CA LEU A 57 10.39 8.55 5.27
C LEU A 57 11.22 7.41 5.82
N ASP A 58 12.20 6.97 5.05
CA ASP A 58 13.20 6.05 5.54
C ASP A 58 13.83 6.63 6.82
N VAL A 59 14.36 5.79 7.72
CA VAL A 59 14.89 6.25 9.02
C VAL A 59 15.93 7.36 8.82
N ALA A 60 16.72 7.26 7.75
CA ALA A 60 17.66 8.29 7.32
C ALA A 60 16.99 9.64 7.00
N ALA A 61 15.86 9.62 6.29
CA ALA A 61 15.12 10.81 5.93
C ALA A 61 14.38 11.42 7.13
N LEU A 62 13.94 10.60 8.09
CA LEU A 62 13.40 11.08 9.36
C LEU A 62 14.49 11.74 10.22
N ASN A 63 15.66 11.10 10.35
CA ASN A 63 16.81 11.65 11.08
C ASN A 63 17.32 12.96 10.47
N ALA A 64 17.35 13.08 9.14
CA ALA A 64 17.74 14.31 8.46
C ALA A 64 16.78 15.49 8.74
N LEU A 65 15.47 15.21 8.85
CA LEU A 65 14.48 16.23 9.21
C LEU A 65 14.59 16.65 10.67
N ILE A 66 14.87 15.72 11.58
CA ILE A 66 15.12 16.00 13.01
C ILE A 66 16.38 16.85 13.17
N ALA A 67 17.47 16.52 12.47
CA ALA A 67 18.73 17.25 12.51
C ALA A 67 18.58 18.70 11.99
N LYS A 68 17.75 18.91 10.95
CA LYS A 68 17.50 20.25 10.38
C LYS A 68 16.59 21.13 11.24
N ALA A 69 15.80 20.53 12.13
CA ALA A 69 14.83 21.23 12.97
C ALA A 69 15.40 21.69 14.33
N ARG A 70 16.66 21.38 14.63
CA ARG A 70 17.36 21.89 15.81
C ARG A 70 18.19 23.12 15.39
N PRO A 71 18.00 24.30 16.02
CA PRO A 71 18.80 25.49 15.72
C PRO A 71 20.28 25.30 16.06
#